data_AF-A0A7Y4R0A4-F1
#
_entry.id   AF-A0A7Y4R0A4-F1
#
_cell.length_a   1.000
_cell.length_b   1.000
_cell.length_c   1.000
_cell.angle_alpha   90.00
_cell.angle_beta   90.00
_cell.angle_gamma   90.00
#
_symmetry.space_group_name_H-M   'P 1'
#
loop_
_entity.id
_entity.type
_entity.pdbx_description
1 polymer ?
#
loop_
_entity_poly.entity_id
_entity_poly.type
_entity_poly.pdbx_seq_one_letter_code
_entity_poly.pdbx_strand_id
1 'polypeptide(L)'
;MDLKELDKAIQDIAKRRNELKKLDYNNPKYDDLEEELHDLEDALHVTYGDYLEEVLQEVHDKYCPDTDILFPIAYLAKTYSVQGTDYSVAASEGVYVEVDSLPGKETKLVIVPSPLRIVLNVGKEKQQVVWTSK
;
A
#
# COMPACT_ATOMS: atom_id res chain seq x y z
N MET A 1 -16.92 10.32 0.82
CA MET A 1 -15.89 9.29 0.93
C MET A 1 -16.01 8.64 2.30
N ASP A 2 -16.17 7.31 2.38
CA ASP A 2 -16.21 6.60 3.67
C ASP A 2 -14.83 5.99 3.97
N LEU A 3 -14.04 6.68 4.79
CA LEU A 3 -12.67 6.29 5.10
C LEU A 3 -12.58 4.98 5.87
N LYS A 4 -13.65 4.58 6.57
CA LYS A 4 -13.68 3.29 7.29
C LYS A 4 -13.84 2.14 6.31
N GLU A 5 -14.70 2.30 5.31
CA GLU A 5 -14.86 1.28 4.27
C GLU A 5 -13.64 1.20 3.35
N LEU A 6 -12.98 2.34 3.04
CA LEU A 6 -11.68 2.33 2.36
C LEU A 6 -10.61 1.58 3.17
N ASP A 7 -10.45 1.92 4.45
CA ASP A 7 -9.48 1.25 5.32
C ASP A 7 -9.74 -0.26 5.36
N LYS A 8 -11.02 -0.65 5.50
CA LYS A 8 -11.44 -2.04 5.49
C LYS A 8 -11.17 -2.74 4.15
N ALA A 9 -11.43 -2.10 3.01
CA ALA A 9 -11.13 -2.65 1.70
C ALA A 9 -9.62 -2.97 1.55
N ILE A 10 -8.76 -2.06 2.01
CA ILE A 10 -7.31 -2.28 2.02
C ILE A 10 -6.92 -3.40 2.99
N GLN A 11 -7.58 -3.52 4.16
CA GLN A 11 -7.36 -4.65 5.07
C GLN A 11 -7.72 -5.99 4.42
N ASP A 12 -8.81 -6.05 3.65
CA ASP A 12 -9.25 -7.29 3.00
C ASP A 12 -8.29 -7.70 1.88
N ILE A 13 -7.78 -6.74 1.08
CA ILE A 13 -6.67 -6.97 0.14
C ILE A 13 -5.41 -7.46 0.87
N ALA A 14 -5.04 -6.82 1.99
CA ALA A 14 -3.86 -7.19 2.76
C ALA A 14 -3.94 -8.64 3.29
N LYS A 15 -5.11 -9.06 3.79
CA LYS A 15 -5.34 -10.45 4.22
C LYS A 15 -5.20 -11.40 3.03
N ARG A 16 -5.82 -11.07 1.90
CA ARG A 16 -5.79 -11.94 0.71
C ARG A 16 -4.38 -12.12 0.15
N ARG A 17 -3.60 -11.04 0.04
CA ARG A 17 -2.18 -11.10 -0.36
C ARG A 17 -1.35 -11.98 0.60
N ASN A 18 -1.60 -11.88 1.90
CA ASN A 18 -0.94 -12.71 2.90
C ASN A 18 -1.35 -14.19 2.82
N GLU A 19 -2.58 -14.50 2.44
CA GLU A 19 -3.05 -15.87 2.20
C GLU A 19 -2.41 -16.47 0.96
N LEU A 20 -2.44 -15.75 -0.17
CA LEU A 20 -1.80 -16.16 -1.42
C LEU A 20 -0.31 -16.45 -1.24
N LYS A 21 0.41 -15.62 -0.48
CA LYS A 21 1.84 -15.82 -0.19
C LYS A 21 2.15 -17.15 0.52
N LYS A 22 1.19 -17.74 1.23
CA LYS A 22 1.37 -19.02 1.94
C LYS A 22 1.11 -20.22 1.04
N LEU A 23 0.52 -20.01 -0.13
CA LEU A 23 0.19 -21.07 -1.07
C LEU A 23 1.29 -21.22 -2.10
N ASP A 24 1.53 -22.48 -2.48
CA ASP A 24 2.32 -22.78 -3.66
C ASP A 24 1.50 -22.46 -4.91
N TYR A 25 2.18 -22.04 -5.98
CA TYR A 25 1.53 -21.72 -7.25
C TYR A 25 0.77 -22.91 -7.84
N ASN A 26 1.20 -24.14 -7.57
CA ASN A 26 0.50 -25.34 -8.04
C ASN A 26 -0.70 -25.74 -7.17
N ASN A 27 -1.04 -24.94 -6.14
CA ASN A 27 -2.21 -25.21 -5.33
C ASN A 27 -3.47 -25.00 -6.18
N PRO A 28 -4.42 -25.95 -6.22
CA PRO A 28 -5.64 -25.82 -7.02
C PRO A 28 -6.53 -24.63 -6.64
N LYS A 29 -6.30 -24.01 -5.47
CA LYS A 29 -7.02 -22.81 -5.01
C LYS A 29 -6.27 -21.50 -5.31
N TYR A 30 -5.07 -21.57 -5.89
CA TYR A 30 -4.26 -20.38 -6.14
C TYR A 30 -5.00 -19.44 -7.09
N ASP A 31 -5.43 -19.97 -8.24
CA ASP A 31 -6.14 -19.22 -9.29
C ASP A 31 -7.41 -18.54 -8.74
N ASP A 32 -8.25 -19.29 -8.00
CA ASP A 32 -9.47 -18.75 -7.39
C ASP A 32 -9.17 -17.57 -6.45
N LEU A 33 -8.12 -17.69 -5.62
CA LEU A 33 -7.76 -16.65 -4.66
C LEU A 33 -7.09 -15.44 -5.32
N GLU A 34 -6.40 -15.64 -6.45
CA GLU A 34 -5.82 -14.58 -7.28
C GLU A 34 -6.92 -13.80 -8.01
N GLU A 35 -7.91 -14.48 -8.59
CA GLU A 35 -9.08 -13.84 -9.19
C GLU A 35 -9.85 -13.00 -8.16
N GLU A 36 -10.12 -13.55 -6.98
CA GLU A 36 -10.73 -12.80 -5.88
C GLU A 36 -9.87 -11.61 -5.41
N LEU A 37 -8.52 -11.71 -5.48
CA LEU A 37 -7.65 -10.57 -5.17
C LEU A 37 -7.81 -9.47 -6.23
N HIS A 38 -7.84 -9.83 -7.52
CA HIS A 38 -8.04 -8.88 -8.60
C HIS A 38 -9.41 -8.19 -8.49
N ASP A 39 -10.47 -8.92 -8.19
CA ASP A 39 -11.80 -8.34 -7.96
C ASP A 39 -11.79 -7.30 -6.83
N LEU A 40 -11.07 -7.57 -5.74
CA LEU A 40 -10.91 -6.62 -4.63
C LEU A 40 -10.11 -5.38 -5.04
N GLU A 41 -9.03 -5.56 -5.82
CA GLU A 41 -8.20 -4.46 -6.31
C GLU A 41 -8.95 -3.57 -7.31
N ASP A 42 -9.72 -4.16 -8.21
CA ASP A 42 -10.59 -3.45 -9.15
C ASP A 42 -11.69 -2.69 -8.42
N ALA A 43 -12.35 -3.33 -7.44
CA ALA A 43 -13.37 -2.68 -6.62
C ALA A 43 -12.79 -1.49 -5.83
N LEU A 44 -11.58 -1.63 -5.28
CA LEU A 44 -10.87 -0.55 -4.62
C LEU A 44 -10.59 0.61 -5.59
N HIS A 45 -10.08 0.31 -6.78
CA HIS A 45 -9.76 1.32 -7.78
C HIS A 45 -11.01 2.06 -8.26
N VAL A 46 -12.08 1.35 -8.61
CA VAL A 46 -13.34 1.95 -9.08
C VAL A 46 -14.00 2.81 -8.00
N THR A 47 -13.95 2.38 -6.73
CA THR A 47 -14.69 3.06 -5.65
C THR A 47 -13.88 4.19 -5.01
N TYR A 48 -12.55 4.01 -4.91
CA TYR A 48 -11.69 4.83 -4.07
C TYR A 48 -10.42 5.32 -4.78
N GLY A 49 -10.22 4.96 -6.05
CA GLY A 49 -9.05 5.32 -6.85
C GLY A 49 -8.80 6.82 -6.87
N ASP A 50 -9.79 7.61 -7.29
CA ASP A 50 -9.67 9.07 -7.37
C ASP A 50 -9.19 9.71 -6.06
N TYR A 51 -9.76 9.31 -4.91
CA TYR A 51 -9.34 9.83 -3.62
C TYR A 51 -7.92 9.40 -3.23
N LEU A 52 -7.56 8.14 -3.49
CA LEU A 52 -6.21 7.68 -3.21
C LEU A 52 -5.18 8.38 -4.11
N GLU A 53 -5.53 8.66 -5.36
CA GLU A 53 -4.70 9.45 -6.28
C GLU A 53 -4.50 10.89 -5.78
N GLU A 54 -5.56 11.56 -5.32
CA GLU A 54 -5.44 12.89 -4.69
C GLU A 54 -4.51 12.86 -3.47
N VAL A 55 -4.67 11.88 -2.58
CA VAL A 55 -3.82 11.72 -1.40
C VAL A 55 -2.36 11.44 -1.79
N LEU A 56 -2.13 10.58 -2.79
CA LEU A 56 -0.79 10.29 -3.29
C LEU A 56 -0.16 11.52 -3.95
N GLN A 57 -0.94 12.33 -4.68
CA GLN A 57 -0.49 13.61 -5.23
C GLN A 57 -0.02 14.55 -4.11
N GLU A 58 -0.80 14.73 -3.04
CA GLU A 58 -0.40 15.57 -1.90
C GLU A 58 0.92 15.10 -1.27
N VAL A 59 1.13 13.78 -1.17
CA VAL A 59 2.38 13.22 -0.65
C VAL A 59 3.53 13.43 -1.62
N HIS A 60 3.32 13.19 -2.92
CA HIS A 60 4.34 13.38 -3.95
C HIS A 60 4.78 14.85 -4.03
N ASP A 61 3.84 15.79 -4.15
CA ASP A 61 4.13 17.23 -4.21
C ASP A 61 5.00 17.72 -3.04
N LYS A 62 4.83 17.09 -1.87
CA LYS A 62 5.51 17.48 -0.65
C LYS A 62 6.90 16.86 -0.49
N TYR A 63 7.08 15.61 -0.91
CA TYR A 63 8.29 14.83 -0.59
C TYR A 63 9.12 14.44 -1.81
N CYS A 64 8.46 14.18 -2.95
CA CYS A 64 9.08 13.64 -4.16
C CYS A 64 8.36 14.16 -5.43
N PRO A 65 8.30 15.48 -5.66
CA PRO A 65 7.52 16.08 -6.75
C PRO A 65 8.00 15.68 -8.14
N ASP A 66 9.28 15.31 -8.28
CA ASP A 66 9.87 14.86 -9.55
C ASP A 66 9.61 13.37 -9.85
N THR A 67 9.00 12.62 -8.93
CA THR A 67 8.67 11.20 -9.14
C THR A 67 7.24 11.05 -9.66
N ASP A 68 7.07 10.33 -10.77
CA ASP A 68 5.76 9.98 -11.32
C ASP A 68 4.89 9.24 -10.29
N ILE A 69 3.60 9.58 -10.27
CA ILE A 69 2.60 8.91 -9.44
C ILE A 69 2.08 7.69 -10.20
N LEU A 70 2.15 6.52 -9.56
CA LEU A 70 1.57 5.29 -10.10
C LEU A 70 0.12 5.10 -9.66
N PHE A 71 -0.57 4.10 -10.21
CA PHE A 71 -1.90 3.72 -9.74
C PHE A 71 -1.90 3.38 -8.23
N PRO A 72 -2.96 3.73 -7.48
CA PRO A 72 -3.00 3.51 -6.03
C PRO A 72 -2.69 2.09 -5.56
N ILE A 73 -3.15 1.08 -6.31
CA ILE A 73 -2.91 -0.33 -6.01
C ILE A 73 -1.42 -0.71 -5.99
N ALA A 74 -0.57 0.03 -6.72
CA ALA A 74 0.87 -0.18 -6.75
C ALA A 74 1.55 0.17 -5.42
N TYR A 75 0.95 1.08 -4.64
CA TYR A 75 1.44 1.48 -3.32
C TYR A 75 1.00 0.54 -2.20
N LEU A 76 0.16 -0.46 -2.49
CA LEU A 76 -0.16 -1.52 -1.53
C LEU A 76 1.04 -2.49 -1.40
N ALA A 77 1.37 -2.90 -0.18
CA ALA A 77 2.46 -3.84 0.07
C ALA A 77 2.13 -5.25 -0.46
N LYS A 78 3.13 -5.96 -0.97
CA LYS A 78 3.01 -7.37 -1.34
C LYS A 78 2.74 -8.25 -0.12
N THR A 79 3.17 -7.82 1.07
CA THR A 79 2.93 -8.54 2.32
C THR A 79 2.79 -7.58 3.49
N TYR A 80 1.83 -7.89 4.35
CA TYR A 80 1.59 -7.17 5.60
C TYR A 80 1.88 -8.05 6.81
N SER A 81 2.50 -7.49 7.83
CA SER A 81 2.61 -8.09 9.16
C SER A 81 1.43 -7.62 10.01
N VAL A 82 0.59 -8.56 10.45
CA VAL A 82 -0.66 -8.27 11.18
C VAL A 82 -0.54 -8.77 12.62
N GLN A 83 -0.74 -7.89 13.60
CA GLN A 83 -0.78 -8.21 15.02
C GLN A 83 -2.07 -7.66 15.64
N GLY A 84 -3.07 -8.52 15.80
CA GLY A 84 -4.41 -8.08 16.21
C GLY A 84 -5.04 -7.20 15.14
N THR A 85 -5.29 -5.93 15.47
CA THR A 85 -5.78 -4.91 14.52
C THR A 85 -4.66 -4.11 13.87
N ASP A 86 -3.43 -4.22 14.34
CA ASP A 86 -2.30 -3.42 13.87
C ASP A 86 -1.66 -4.03 12.61
N TYR A 87 -1.51 -3.22 11.57
CA TYR A 87 -0.83 -3.59 10.33
C TYR A 87 0.51 -2.86 10.23
N SER A 88 1.52 -3.57 9.74
CA SER A 88 2.86 -3.05 9.47
C SER A 88 3.45 -3.72 8.23
N VAL A 89 4.51 -3.13 7.67
CA VAL A 89 5.14 -3.60 6.43
C VAL A 89 6.66 -3.52 6.57
N ALA A 90 7.38 -4.41 5.88
CA ALA A 90 8.84 -4.34 5.84
C ALA A 90 9.30 -3.08 5.08
N ALA A 91 10.47 -2.55 5.41
CA ALA A 91 11.02 -1.36 4.75
C ALA A 91 11.30 -1.57 3.24
N SER A 92 11.36 -2.82 2.78
CA SER A 92 11.51 -3.18 1.37
C SER A 92 10.23 -3.03 0.55
N GLU A 93 9.06 -2.90 1.19
CA GLU A 93 7.77 -2.79 0.53
C GLU A 93 7.51 -1.38 0.00
N GLY A 94 6.62 -1.26 -0.99
CA GLY A 94 6.20 0.01 -1.57
C GLY A 94 6.83 0.36 -2.92
N VAL A 95 6.41 1.51 -3.43
CA VAL A 95 6.87 2.10 -4.70
C VAL A 95 8.11 2.93 -4.44
N TYR A 96 9.15 2.76 -5.27
CA TYR A 96 10.36 3.58 -5.18
C TYR A 96 10.06 5.02 -5.54
N VAL A 97 10.52 5.96 -4.71
CA VAL A 97 10.41 7.40 -4.95
C VAL A 97 11.74 8.08 -4.68
N GLU A 98 12.02 9.20 -5.33
CA GLU A 98 13.19 10.02 -5.05
C GLU A 98 12.80 11.20 -4.17
N VAL A 99 13.20 11.16 -2.89
CA VAL A 99 12.88 12.24 -1.93
C VAL A 99 13.94 13.32 -1.96
N ASP A 100 13.56 14.56 -2.28
CA ASP A 100 14.46 15.71 -2.42
C ASP A 100 15.38 15.93 -1.21
N SER A 101 14.82 15.80 -0.02
CA SER A 101 15.56 16.03 1.24
C SER A 101 16.51 14.89 1.62
N LEU A 102 16.48 13.77 0.88
CA LEU A 102 17.25 12.55 1.15
C LEU A 102 17.95 12.05 -0.12
N PRO A 103 18.79 12.87 -0.78
CA PRO A 103 19.40 12.50 -2.06
C PRO A 103 20.28 11.24 -1.92
N GLY A 104 20.13 10.33 -2.89
CA GLY A 104 20.87 9.07 -2.93
C GLY A 104 20.46 8.02 -1.89
N LYS A 105 19.35 8.23 -1.16
CA LYS A 105 18.78 7.21 -0.29
C LYS A 105 17.73 6.39 -1.05
N GLU A 106 17.71 5.09 -0.80
CA GLU A 106 16.61 4.23 -1.24
C GLU A 106 15.36 4.59 -0.43
N THR A 107 14.36 5.16 -1.08
CA THR A 107 13.09 5.57 -0.46
C THR A 107 11.91 4.92 -1.15
N LYS A 108 10.93 4.46 -0.35
CA LYS A 108 9.70 3.84 -0.87
C LYS A 108 8.45 4.32 -0.15
N LEU A 109 7.37 4.57 -0.89
CA LEU A 109 6.05 4.87 -0.33
C LEU A 109 5.16 3.63 -0.33
N VAL A 110 4.47 3.41 0.79
CA VAL A 110 3.57 2.27 0.97
C VAL A 110 2.34 2.65 1.79
N ILE A 111 1.18 2.20 1.34
CA ILE A 111 -0.10 2.36 2.03
C ILE A 111 -0.26 1.24 3.07
N VAL A 112 -0.59 1.64 4.29
CA VAL A 112 -0.80 0.73 5.43
C VAL A 112 -2.16 1.01 6.07
N PRO A 113 -3.05 0.02 6.21
CA PRO A 113 -4.34 0.21 6.87
C PRO A 113 -4.22 0.19 8.40
N SER A 114 -5.32 0.49 9.07
CA SER A 114 -5.52 0.42 10.53
C SER A 114 -4.40 1.08 11.37
N PRO A 115 -4.43 2.42 11.55
CA PRO A 115 -5.23 3.38 10.78
C PRO A 115 -4.66 3.59 9.37
N LEU A 116 -5.52 3.95 8.41
CA LEU A 116 -5.12 4.22 7.04
C LEU A 116 -4.07 5.33 6.99
N ARG A 117 -2.88 5.00 6.48
CA ARG A 117 -1.72 5.89 6.45
C ARG A 117 -0.78 5.55 5.31
N ILE A 118 0.04 6.51 4.92
CA ILE A 118 1.15 6.32 3.99
C ILE A 118 2.46 6.39 4.78
N VAL A 119 3.29 5.39 4.59
CA VAL A 119 4.60 5.26 5.22
C VAL A 119 5.68 5.46 4.15
N LEU A 120 6.62 6.34 4.45
CA LEU A 120 7.88 6.48 3.74
C LEU A 120 8.93 5.59 4.40
N ASN A 121 9.34 4.54 3.71
CA ASN A 121 10.48 3.71 4.05
C ASN A 121 11.75 4.38 3.56
N VAL A 122 12.77 4.48 4.40
CA VAL A 122 14.08 5.08 4.10
C VAL A 122 15.17 4.06 4.44
N GLY A 123 15.75 3.45 3.42
CA GLY A 123 16.68 2.33 3.57
C GLY A 123 16.04 1.15 4.31
N LYS A 124 16.83 0.47 5.16
CA LYS A 124 16.38 -0.75 5.85
C LYS A 124 15.83 -0.52 7.26
N GLU A 125 16.03 0.67 7.82
CA GLU A 125 15.92 0.86 9.28
C GLU A 125 14.94 1.96 9.68
N LYS A 126 14.61 2.89 8.78
CA LYS A 126 13.76 4.04 9.11
C LYS A 126 12.45 3.97 8.33
N GLN A 127 11.34 4.07 9.06
CA GLN A 127 10.00 4.22 8.51
C GLN A 127 9.37 5.46 9.13
N GLN A 128 8.74 6.28 8.30
CA GLN A 128 8.09 7.52 8.73
C GLN A 128 6.68 7.58 8.17
N VAL A 129 5.69 7.84 9.02
CA VAL A 129 4.34 8.15 8.56
C VAL A 129 4.36 9.56 7.95
N VAL A 130 4.01 9.66 6.67
CA VAL A 130 4.00 10.92 5.91
C VAL A 130 2.60 11.46 5.66
N TRP A 131 1.58 10.61 5.80
CA TRP A 131 0.17 10.97 5.76
C TRP A 131 -0.64 9.96 6.59
N THR A 132 -1.71 10.42 7.25
CA THR A 132 -2.68 9.59 7.99
C THR A 132 -4.08 10.12 7.73
N SER A 133 -5.05 9.24 7.50
CA SER A 133 -6.46 9.59 7.40
C SER A 133 -6.93 10.22 8.72
N LYS A 134 -7.56 11.39 8.65
CA LYS A 134 -8.13 12.06 9.83
C LYS A 134 -9.45 11.43 10.27
#